data_AF-A0A7S3JA82-F1
#
_entry.id   AF-A0A7S3JA82-F1
#
_cell.length_a   1.000
_cell.length_b   1.000
_cell.length_c   1.000
_cell.angle_alpha   90.00
_cell.angle_beta   90.00
_cell.angle_gamma   90.00
#
_symmetry.space_group_name_H-M   'P 1'
#
loop_
_entity.id
_entity.type
_entity.pdbx_description
1 polymer ?
#
loop_
_entity_poly.entity_id
_entity_poly.type
_entity_poly.pdbx_seq_one_letter_code
_entity_poly.pdbx_strand_id
1 'polypeptide(L)'
;KMAKDPNDPLAKSSIKELQKYRTLFEKHEFWDTQPVLKSYFREGEKEGEIVKGKLEDVRQEPYGLPDGFYWSDVDLEDETQLNEVYELLRDHYVEDVDHMFRFDYQKEFLKWAILPPKQYSDWVCGVRGGKNNKLFGFITGIPIRLRIKKKVVKMTEINFLCVHAKLRKL
;
A
#
# COMPACT_ATOMS: atom_id res chain seq x y z
N LYS A 1 -20.19 9.68 -46.24
CA LYS A 1 -19.42 9.53 -44.97
C LYS A 1 -19.95 8.29 -44.28
N MET A 2 -19.29 7.14 -44.42
CA MET A 2 -19.77 5.86 -43.87
C MET A 2 -19.64 5.90 -42.34
N ALA A 3 -20.72 5.61 -41.63
CA ALA A 3 -20.73 5.42 -40.19
C ALA A 3 -19.93 4.15 -39.86
N LYS A 4 -18.98 4.25 -38.91
CA LYS A 4 -18.24 3.09 -38.41
C LYS A 4 -19.20 2.16 -37.67
N ASP A 5 -19.12 0.86 -37.96
CA ASP A 5 -19.94 -0.17 -37.32
C ASP A 5 -19.63 -0.23 -35.81
N PRO A 6 -20.62 0.00 -34.92
CA PRO A 6 -20.42 -0.06 -33.47
C PRO A 6 -20.04 -1.46 -32.96
N ASN A 7 -20.12 -2.49 -33.79
CA ASN A 7 -19.73 -3.87 -33.46
C ASN A 7 -18.36 -4.30 -34.01
N ASP A 8 -17.59 -3.41 -34.64
CA ASP A 8 -16.25 -3.71 -35.15
C ASP A 8 -15.32 -4.21 -34.00
N PRO A 9 -14.81 -5.47 -34.08
CA PRO A 9 -13.90 -6.04 -33.09
C PRO A 9 -12.62 -5.23 -32.87
N LEU A 10 -12.08 -4.56 -33.92
CA LEU A 10 -10.91 -3.69 -33.80
C LEU A 10 -11.24 -2.43 -33.00
N ALA A 11 -12.41 -1.83 -33.24
CA ALA A 11 -12.88 -0.67 -32.48
C ALA A 11 -13.13 -1.02 -31.00
N LYS A 12 -13.71 -2.19 -30.71
CA LYS A 12 -13.90 -2.68 -29.33
C LYS A 12 -12.58 -2.95 -28.61
N SER A 13 -11.59 -3.50 -29.30
CA SER A 13 -10.23 -3.71 -28.76
C SER A 13 -9.58 -2.37 -28.39
N SER A 14 -9.62 -1.38 -29.30
CA SER A 14 -9.07 -0.05 -29.06
C SER A 14 -9.79 0.72 -27.95
N ILE A 15 -11.11 0.57 -27.80
CA ILE A 15 -11.87 1.16 -26.68
C ILE A 15 -11.44 0.54 -25.34
N LYS A 16 -11.28 -0.79 -25.28
CA LYS A 16 -10.83 -1.49 -24.07
C LYS A 16 -9.40 -1.10 -23.69
N GLU A 17 -8.56 -0.84 -24.69
CA GLU A 17 -7.20 -0.36 -24.49
C GLU A 17 -7.18 1.09 -24.00
N LEU A 18 -7.99 1.98 -24.58
CA LEU A 18 -8.16 3.37 -24.11
C LEU A 18 -8.76 3.47 -22.70
N GLN A 19 -9.66 2.54 -22.32
CA GLN A 19 -10.20 2.46 -20.97
C GLN A 19 -9.12 2.20 -19.91
N LYS A 20 -8.03 1.48 -20.23
CA LYS A 20 -6.90 1.30 -19.28
C LYS A 20 -6.20 2.60 -18.95
N TYR A 21 -6.18 3.56 -19.88
CA TYR A 21 -5.54 4.86 -19.66
C TYR A 21 -6.48 5.88 -19.02
N ARG A 22 -7.79 5.61 -18.95
CA ARG A 22 -8.76 6.50 -18.30
C ARG A 22 -8.41 6.74 -16.84
N THR A 23 -8.05 5.69 -16.10
CA THR A 23 -7.70 5.77 -14.68
C THR A 23 -6.47 6.63 -14.42
N LEU A 24 -5.55 6.77 -15.39
CA LEU A 24 -4.38 7.66 -15.27
C LEU A 24 -4.74 9.14 -15.21
N PHE A 25 -5.93 9.51 -15.69
CA PHE A 25 -6.43 10.90 -15.69
C PHE A 25 -7.55 11.11 -14.68
N GLU A 26 -7.90 10.08 -13.90
CA GLU A 26 -8.86 10.21 -12.82
C GLU A 26 -8.24 10.98 -11.65
N LYS A 27 -9.04 11.84 -11.03
CA LYS A 27 -8.63 12.58 -9.85
C LYS A 27 -8.52 11.61 -8.68
N HIS A 28 -7.39 11.65 -7.96
CA HIS A 28 -7.17 10.84 -6.78
C HIS A 28 -7.01 11.73 -5.56
N GLU A 29 -8.09 11.91 -4.78
CA GLU A 29 -8.12 12.87 -3.66
C GLU A 29 -6.95 12.72 -2.68
N PHE A 30 -6.54 11.47 -2.39
CA PHE A 30 -5.37 11.20 -1.56
C PHE A 30 -4.06 11.29 -2.34
N TRP A 31 -3.91 10.54 -3.43
CA TRP A 31 -2.62 10.43 -4.12
C TRP A 31 -2.19 11.74 -4.77
N ASP A 32 -3.10 12.61 -5.16
CA ASP A 32 -2.80 13.91 -5.75
C ASP A 32 -2.04 14.83 -4.76
N THR A 33 -2.22 14.64 -3.45
CA THR A 33 -1.47 15.40 -2.42
C THR A 33 -0.11 14.78 -2.07
N GLN A 34 0.19 13.56 -2.54
CA GLN A 34 1.42 12.84 -2.19
C GLN A 34 2.58 13.19 -3.15
N PRO A 35 3.84 13.12 -2.68
CA PRO A 35 5.04 13.37 -3.49
C PRO A 35 5.37 12.16 -4.38
N VAL A 36 4.46 11.84 -5.30
CA VAL A 36 4.61 10.80 -6.33
C VAL A 36 4.58 11.44 -7.71
N LEU A 37 5.27 10.80 -8.67
CA LEU A 37 5.25 11.26 -10.06
C LEU A 37 3.81 11.24 -10.57
N LYS A 38 3.33 12.38 -11.10
CA LYS A 38 1.99 12.48 -11.65
C LYS A 38 1.98 12.04 -13.12
N SER A 39 0.83 11.57 -13.60
CA SER A 39 0.63 11.05 -14.96
C SER A 39 0.96 12.05 -16.08
N TYR A 40 0.94 13.36 -15.78
CA TYR A 40 1.42 14.41 -16.67
C TYR A 40 2.95 14.53 -16.61
N PHE A 41 3.64 13.51 -17.13
CA PHE A 41 5.09 13.55 -17.29
C PHE A 41 5.49 14.81 -18.08
N ARG A 42 6.31 15.67 -17.49
CA ARG A 42 6.89 16.81 -18.20
C ARG A 42 8.24 16.39 -18.77
N GLU A 43 8.41 16.51 -20.08
CA GLU A 43 9.73 16.35 -20.69
C GLU A 43 10.75 17.26 -19.99
N GLY A 44 11.89 16.68 -19.59
CA GLY A 44 12.99 17.41 -18.95
C GLY A 44 13.09 17.28 -17.43
N GLU A 45 12.22 16.52 -16.76
CA GLU A 45 12.37 16.23 -15.33
C GLU A 45 13.67 15.46 -15.03
N LYS A 46 14.37 15.88 -13.98
CA LYS A 46 15.63 15.28 -13.52
C LYS A 46 15.37 14.33 -12.36
N GLU A 47 16.18 13.27 -12.29
CA GLU A 47 16.11 12.31 -11.19
C GLU A 47 16.46 12.95 -9.85
N GLY A 48 15.63 12.68 -8.83
CA GLY A 48 15.87 13.14 -7.49
C GLY A 48 14.63 13.05 -6.61
N GLU A 49 14.72 13.68 -5.45
CA GLU A 49 13.60 13.86 -4.53
C GLU A 49 12.54 14.77 -5.16
N ILE A 50 11.27 14.34 -5.09
CA ILE A 50 10.13 15.14 -5.57
C ILE A 50 9.88 16.33 -4.63
N VAL A 51 10.02 16.10 -3.32
CA VAL A 51 9.96 17.13 -2.28
C VAL A 51 11.15 16.92 -1.36
N LYS A 52 11.87 18.00 -1.04
CA LYS A 52 12.92 17.99 -0.02
C LYS A 52 12.29 18.24 1.35
N GLY A 53 12.65 17.44 2.35
CA GLY A 53 12.17 17.61 3.72
C GLY A 53 13.32 17.51 4.71
N LYS A 54 13.15 18.11 5.89
CA LYS A 54 14.04 17.93 7.03
C LYS A 54 13.34 17.15 8.13
N LEU A 55 14.11 16.47 8.96
CA LEU A 55 13.57 15.70 10.08
C LEU A 55 12.82 16.59 11.10
N GLU A 56 13.27 17.83 11.30
CA GLU A 56 12.63 18.81 12.17
C GLU A 56 11.21 19.22 11.72
N ASP A 57 10.91 19.07 10.42
CA ASP A 57 9.60 19.39 9.85
C ASP A 57 8.62 18.20 9.97
N VAL A 58 9.08 17.03 10.42
CA VAL A 58 8.25 15.83 10.55
C VAL A 58 7.39 15.93 11.81
N ARG A 59 6.10 15.63 11.68
CA ARG A 59 5.15 15.56 12.79
C ARG A 59 5.63 14.56 13.85
N GLN A 60 5.66 14.99 15.11
CA GLN A 60 6.11 14.16 16.23
C GLN A 60 5.00 13.26 16.79
N GLU A 61 3.73 13.69 16.67
CA GLU A 61 2.57 12.92 17.14
C GLU A 61 2.01 12.03 16.03
N PRO A 62 1.46 10.83 16.32
CA PRO A 62 0.78 10.01 15.32
C PRO A 62 -0.43 10.71 14.69
N TYR A 63 -0.80 10.31 13.47
CA TYR A 63 -2.03 10.82 12.83
C TYR A 63 -3.28 10.46 13.64
N GLY A 64 -4.28 11.34 13.63
CA GLY A 64 -5.54 11.06 14.30
C GLY A 64 -6.27 9.89 13.61
N LEU A 65 -6.81 8.98 14.42
CA LEU A 65 -7.69 7.89 13.97
C LEU A 65 -9.13 8.18 14.38
N PRO A 66 -10.13 7.56 13.72
CA PRO A 66 -11.52 7.64 14.17
C PRO A 66 -11.68 7.12 15.61
N ASP A 67 -12.70 7.64 16.31
CA ASP A 67 -12.97 7.28 17.70
C ASP A 67 -13.08 5.76 17.91
N GLY A 68 -12.47 5.28 18.99
CA GLY A 68 -12.43 3.85 19.34
C GLY A 68 -11.34 3.03 18.64
N PHE A 69 -10.53 3.67 17.79
CA PHE A 69 -9.32 3.09 17.22
C PHE A 69 -8.06 3.80 17.73
N TYR A 70 -6.95 3.07 17.73
CA TYR A 70 -5.64 3.61 18.10
C TYR A 70 -4.51 2.87 17.38
N TRP A 71 -3.35 3.53 17.28
CA TRP A 71 -2.14 2.96 16.69
C TRP A 71 -1.48 1.98 17.65
N SER A 72 -1.00 0.86 17.13
CA SER A 72 -0.26 -0.16 17.88
C SER A 72 0.97 -0.55 17.07
N ASP A 73 2.13 -0.51 17.69
CA ASP A 73 3.29 -1.24 17.15
C ASP A 73 3.04 -2.73 17.39
N VAL A 74 3.20 -3.56 16.37
CA VAL A 74 2.89 -4.99 16.44
C VAL A 74 4.19 -5.77 16.57
N ASP A 75 4.28 -6.56 17.64
CA ASP A 75 5.42 -7.43 17.87
C ASP A 75 5.20 -8.79 17.19
N LEU A 76 6.04 -9.12 16.20
CA LEU A 76 5.94 -10.40 15.50
C LEU A 76 6.72 -11.52 16.22
N GLU A 77 7.50 -11.23 17.26
CA GLU A 77 8.09 -12.25 18.12
C GLU A 77 7.08 -12.78 19.15
N ASP A 78 6.04 -12.00 19.47
CA ASP A 78 4.86 -12.43 20.21
C ASP A 78 3.94 -13.31 19.32
N GLU A 79 3.85 -14.60 19.65
CA GLU A 79 3.03 -15.56 18.91
C GLU A 79 1.54 -15.20 18.85
N THR A 80 1.01 -14.49 19.85
CA THR A 80 -0.39 -14.04 19.85
C THR A 80 -0.58 -12.96 18.80
N GLN A 81 0.29 -11.96 18.77
CA GLN A 81 0.21 -10.86 17.80
C GLN A 81 0.54 -11.31 16.38
N LEU A 82 1.51 -12.22 16.22
CA LEU A 82 1.77 -12.87 14.93
C LEU A 82 0.54 -13.63 14.42
N ASN A 83 -0.18 -14.32 15.31
CA ASN A 83 -1.43 -14.99 14.94
C ASN A 83 -2.51 -14.00 14.49
N GLU A 84 -2.64 -12.86 15.17
CA GLU A 84 -3.58 -11.80 14.77
C GLU A 84 -3.24 -11.22 13.38
N VAL A 85 -1.96 -10.99 13.08
CA VAL A 85 -1.52 -10.52 11.76
C VAL A 85 -1.79 -11.57 10.70
N TYR A 86 -1.46 -12.83 10.98
CA TYR A 86 -1.75 -13.96 10.10
C TYR A 86 -3.24 -14.03 9.75
N GLU A 87 -4.12 -14.00 10.75
CA GLU A 87 -5.57 -14.04 10.55
C GLU A 87 -6.07 -12.83 9.77
N LEU A 88 -5.59 -11.62 10.08
CA LEU A 88 -5.96 -10.41 9.36
C LEU A 88 -5.59 -10.52 7.87
N LEU A 89 -4.38 -10.98 7.56
CA LEU A 89 -3.92 -11.08 6.17
C LEU A 89 -4.62 -12.22 5.43
N ARG A 90 -4.77 -13.39 6.04
CA ARG A 90 -5.48 -14.52 5.44
C ARG A 90 -6.93 -14.17 5.09
N ASP A 91 -7.63 -13.47 5.99
CA ASP A 91 -9.08 -13.23 5.86
C ASP A 91 -9.42 -11.95 5.09
N HIS A 92 -8.47 -11.01 5.00
CA HIS A 92 -8.74 -9.69 4.44
C HIS A 92 -7.70 -9.19 3.43
N TYR A 93 -6.54 -9.81 3.23
CA TYR A 93 -5.57 -9.29 2.26
C TYR A 93 -5.98 -9.55 0.81
N VAL A 94 -5.09 -9.24 -0.15
CA VAL A 94 -5.33 -9.22 -1.60
C VAL A 94 -6.16 -10.43 -2.05
N GLU A 95 -7.30 -10.11 -2.66
CA GLU A 95 -8.19 -11.05 -3.34
C GLU A 95 -7.90 -10.95 -4.85
N ASP A 96 -7.97 -12.06 -5.55
CA ASP A 96 -8.07 -12.03 -7.01
C ASP A 96 -9.43 -11.44 -7.43
N VAL A 97 -9.53 -11.03 -8.70
CA VAL A 97 -10.71 -10.33 -9.24
C VAL A 97 -12.00 -11.15 -9.09
N ASP A 98 -11.86 -12.48 -9.05
CA ASP A 98 -12.97 -13.43 -8.96
C ASP A 98 -13.17 -14.00 -7.53
N HIS A 99 -12.41 -13.53 -6.53
CA HIS A 99 -12.40 -14.02 -5.15
C HIS A 99 -12.17 -15.55 -5.00
N MET A 100 -11.51 -16.18 -5.97
CA MET A 100 -11.19 -17.61 -5.96
C MET A 100 -9.90 -17.93 -5.20
N PHE A 101 -8.99 -16.95 -5.05
CA PHE A 101 -7.68 -17.14 -4.44
C PHE A 101 -7.34 -16.02 -3.46
N ARG A 102 -6.88 -16.42 -2.26
CA ARG A 102 -6.29 -15.51 -1.27
C ARG A 102 -4.88 -15.98 -0.95
N PHE A 103 -3.97 -15.03 -0.74
CA PHE A 103 -2.62 -15.35 -0.28
C PHE A 103 -2.65 -15.77 1.19
N ASP A 104 -2.31 -17.03 1.46
CA ASP A 104 -2.14 -17.58 2.81
C ASP A 104 -0.66 -17.53 3.21
N TYR A 105 -0.20 -16.32 3.57
CA TYR A 105 1.18 -16.12 4.03
C TYR A 105 1.39 -16.81 5.37
N GLN A 106 2.20 -17.88 5.37
CA GLN A 106 2.53 -18.61 6.59
C GLN A 106 3.27 -17.71 7.59
N LYS A 107 3.11 -17.98 8.89
CA LYS A 107 3.68 -17.16 9.97
C LYS A 107 5.20 -17.03 9.88
N GLU A 108 5.88 -18.11 9.53
CA GLU A 108 7.33 -18.15 9.35
C GLU A 108 7.77 -17.26 8.18
N PHE A 109 6.96 -17.22 7.11
CA PHE A 109 7.19 -16.33 5.99
C PHE A 109 7.01 -14.87 6.39
N LEU A 110 5.97 -14.55 7.17
CA LEU A 110 5.73 -13.19 7.67
C LEU A 110 6.90 -12.71 8.54
N LYS A 111 7.38 -13.54 9.47
CA LYS A 111 8.59 -13.25 10.25
C LYS A 111 9.80 -13.01 9.35
N TRP A 112 10.06 -13.90 8.40
CA TRP A 112 11.19 -13.76 7.47
C TRP A 112 11.12 -12.49 6.62
N ALA A 113 9.93 -12.13 6.13
CA ALA A 113 9.73 -10.99 5.25
C ALA A 113 9.76 -9.65 6.01
N ILE A 114 9.23 -9.60 7.23
CA ILE A 114 9.00 -8.35 7.98
C ILE A 114 10.11 -8.08 9.00
N LEU A 115 10.89 -9.09 9.43
CA LEU A 115 11.97 -8.95 10.41
C LEU A 115 13.37 -9.14 9.80
N PRO A 116 13.77 -8.35 8.78
CA PRO A 116 15.16 -8.39 8.33
C PRO A 116 16.11 -7.83 9.41
N PRO A 117 17.43 -8.10 9.30
CA PRO A 117 18.40 -7.52 10.21
C PRO A 117 18.30 -5.99 10.25
N LYS A 118 18.35 -5.41 11.46
CA LYS A 118 18.20 -3.97 11.71
C LYS A 118 16.82 -3.40 11.37
N GLN A 119 15.78 -4.24 11.45
CA GLN A 119 14.40 -3.78 11.37
C GLN A 119 14.07 -2.80 12.49
N TYR A 120 13.22 -1.84 12.18
CA TYR A 120 12.67 -0.90 13.13
C TYR A 120 11.29 -1.40 13.59
N SER A 121 11.11 -1.60 14.90
CA SER A 121 9.87 -2.18 15.46
C SER A 121 8.65 -1.27 15.23
N ASP A 122 8.86 0.05 15.26
CA ASP A 122 7.85 1.08 14.99
C ASP A 122 7.45 1.17 13.51
N TRP A 123 8.08 0.40 12.62
CA TRP A 123 7.68 0.27 11.21
C TRP A 123 6.71 -0.91 10.96
N VAL A 124 6.39 -1.68 12.00
CA VAL A 124 5.39 -2.75 11.96
C VAL A 124 4.11 -2.22 12.59
N CYS A 125 3.37 -1.42 11.81
CA CYS A 125 2.27 -0.60 12.31
C CYS A 125 0.92 -1.33 12.21
N GLY A 126 0.19 -1.34 13.31
CA GLY A 126 -1.18 -1.85 13.42
C GLY A 126 -2.18 -0.76 13.83
N VAL A 127 -3.45 -0.98 13.48
CA VAL A 127 -4.58 -0.22 13.99
C VAL A 127 -5.47 -1.16 14.78
N ARG A 128 -5.65 -0.90 16.06
CA ARG A 128 -6.48 -1.71 16.97
C ARG A 128 -7.71 -0.95 17.43
N GLY A 129 -8.73 -1.67 17.86
CA GLY A 129 -9.93 -1.05 18.41
C GLY A 129 -11.04 -2.03 18.78
N GLY A 130 -12.20 -1.45 19.13
CA GLY A 130 -13.42 -2.21 19.42
C GLY A 130 -13.37 -3.07 20.70
N LYS A 131 -14.42 -3.87 20.90
CA LYS A 131 -14.51 -4.82 22.02
C LYS A 131 -13.46 -5.92 21.78
N ASN A 132 -12.55 -6.11 22.71
CA ASN A 132 -11.42 -7.07 22.67
C ASN A 132 -10.16 -6.60 21.94
N ASN A 133 -10.02 -5.31 21.64
CA ASN A 133 -8.76 -4.78 21.15
C ASN A 133 -8.23 -5.42 19.84
N LYS A 134 -9.17 -5.77 18.94
CA LYS A 134 -8.89 -6.51 17.71
C LYS A 134 -8.03 -5.67 16.75
N LEU A 135 -7.15 -6.33 16.00
CA LEU A 135 -6.40 -5.74 14.90
C LEU A 135 -7.30 -5.55 13.66
N PHE A 136 -7.39 -4.32 13.17
CA PHE A 136 -8.26 -3.91 12.04
C PHE A 136 -7.49 -3.34 10.85
N GLY A 137 -6.27 -2.86 11.05
CA GLY A 137 -5.41 -2.35 10.00
C GLY A 137 -3.97 -2.76 10.27
N PHE A 138 -3.21 -2.93 9.19
CA PHE A 138 -1.82 -3.32 9.26
C PHE A 138 -1.06 -2.75 8.06
N ILE A 139 0.17 -2.30 8.28
CA ILE A 139 1.11 -1.88 7.25
C ILE A 139 2.52 -2.07 7.78
N THR A 140 3.43 -2.49 6.92
CA THR A 140 4.83 -2.70 7.30
C THR A 140 5.77 -1.90 6.42
N GLY A 141 6.86 -1.45 7.01
CA GLY A 141 8.03 -0.95 6.31
C GLY A 141 9.27 -1.73 6.71
N ILE A 142 10.17 -2.01 5.77
CA ILE A 142 11.51 -2.56 6.06
C ILE A 142 12.61 -1.69 5.46
N PRO A 143 13.79 -1.56 6.10
CA PRO A 143 14.88 -0.75 5.57
C PRO A 143 15.59 -1.47 4.42
N ILE A 144 15.71 -0.80 3.29
CA ILE A 144 16.41 -1.30 2.11
C ILE A 144 17.45 -0.31 1.59
N ARG A 145 18.39 -0.82 0.79
CA ARG A 145 19.30 -0.01 -0.02
C ARG A 145 19.01 -0.29 -1.49
N LEU A 146 18.33 0.65 -2.14
CA LEU A 146 17.94 0.52 -3.54
C LEU A 146 18.96 1.22 -4.43
N ARG A 147 19.42 0.55 -5.49
CA ARG A 147 20.24 1.18 -6.53
C ARG A 147 19.33 1.69 -7.64
N ILE A 148 19.22 3.02 -7.75
CA ILE A 148 18.50 3.70 -8.83
C ILE A 148 19.56 4.26 -9.79
N LYS A 149 19.71 3.60 -10.94
CA LYS A 149 20.77 3.86 -11.91
C LYS A 149 22.16 3.87 -11.27
N LYS A 150 22.77 5.06 -11.12
CA LYS A 150 24.13 5.25 -10.58
C LYS A 150 24.15 5.59 -9.09
N LYS A 151 22.99 5.80 -8.44
CA LYS A 151 22.89 6.19 -7.03
C LYS A 151 22.37 5.02 -6.19
N VAL A 152 22.94 4.83 -5.00
CA VAL A 152 22.40 3.92 -3.98
C VAL A 152 21.74 4.78 -2.92
N VAL A 153 20.46 4.52 -2.66
CA VAL A 153 19.62 5.31 -1.75
C VAL A 153 19.13 4.39 -0.64
N LYS A 154 19.18 4.86 0.61
CA LYS A 154 18.50 4.19 1.72
C LYS A 154 17.01 4.52 1.62
N MET A 155 16.17 3.51 1.52
CA MET A 155 14.73 3.65 1.37
C MET A 155 14.01 2.69 2.30
N THR A 156 12.70 2.85 2.40
CA THR A 156 11.83 1.90 3.06
C THR A 156 11.03 1.15 1.99
N GLU A 157 11.02 -0.17 2.07
CA GLU A 157 10.09 -1.00 1.30
C GLU A 157 8.82 -1.16 2.10
N ILE A 158 7.70 -0.68 1.55
CA ILE A 158 6.38 -0.78 2.19
C ILE A 158 5.66 -2.02 1.66
N ASN A 159 5.10 -2.82 2.56
CA ASN A 159 4.35 -4.03 2.20
C ASN A 159 3.23 -4.33 3.21
N PHE A 160 2.38 -5.30 2.87
CA PHE A 160 1.30 -5.83 3.72
C PHE A 160 0.29 -4.78 4.19
N LEU A 161 0.02 -3.76 3.38
CA LEU A 161 -1.07 -2.82 3.62
C LEU A 161 -2.41 -3.58 3.58
N CYS A 162 -3.02 -3.77 4.75
CA CYS A 162 -4.29 -4.47 4.91
C CYS A 162 -5.23 -3.67 5.79
N VAL A 163 -6.47 -3.52 5.34
CA VAL A 163 -7.57 -2.96 6.11
C VAL A 163 -8.67 -4.01 6.19
N HIS A 164 -9.17 -4.32 7.38
CA HIS A 164 -10.25 -5.27 7.59
C HIS A 164 -11.46 -4.95 6.69
N ALA A 165 -12.04 -5.96 6.02
CA ALA A 165 -13.05 -5.76 4.97
C ALA A 165 -14.25 -4.90 5.40
N LYS A 166 -14.73 -5.07 6.64
CA LYS A 166 -15.82 -4.25 7.23
C LYS A 166 -15.55 -2.75 7.31
N LEU A 167 -14.29 -2.30 7.26
CA LEU A 167 -13.93 -0.88 7.29
C LEU A 167 -13.68 -0.29 5.90
N ARG A 168 -13.75 -1.13 4.86
CA ARG A 168 -13.61 -0.67 3.48
C ARG A 168 -14.92 -0.04 3.04
N LYS A 169 -14.81 1.11 2.38
CA LYS A 169 -15.89 1.63 1.53
C LYS A 169 -15.73 0.93 0.18
N LEU A 170 -16.60 -0.03 -0.11
CA LEU A 170 -16.78 -0.58 -1.46
C LEU A 170 -17.65 0.38 -2.27
#